data_AF-F6I5V8-F1
#
_entry.id   AF-F6I5V8-F1
#
_cell.length_a   1.000
_cell.length_b   1.000
_cell.length_c   1.000
_cell.angle_alpha   90.00
_cell.angle_beta   90.00
_cell.angle_gamma   90.00
#
_symmetry.space_group_name_H-M   'P 1'
#
loop_
_entity.id
_entity.type
_entity.pdbx_description
1 polymer ?
#
loop_
_entity_poly.entity_id
_entity_poly.type
_entity_poly.pdbx_seq_one_letter_code
_entity_poly.pdbx_strand_id
1 'polypeptide(L)'
;MENWGDRLRFTQPSLWARESLLALQRLVLGASGLGAQVGDCWLQYAKLCRSAGYYETANQAILEAQASDLLLLSSSYDDGICYVETMNLDGETNLKVKRFLEVTLPLDDDGTFNDFRATIKCEDPNPSLYTFVGNFEYERQVYPLDPSQILLRDSKLRNTAFVYGVVIFTGHDSKVMQNATQSPSKRSRIEGKMDQIIYILFTLLVVISLISSIGFAVKTKYQMPDWWYLQPNNTTNLYNPKKPALSGIFHLVTALILYGYLIPISLYVSIEVVKVLQATFINQDIHMYDEETGNTAQARTSNLNEELGQVDTILSDKTGTLTCNRMDFLKCSIAGSTYGSGSSEVELAAAKQMAIDLEEQGNELSKIFPCIKTVLEHKHVIKGFSFEDIRLMGGNWSKEPNADVIELFLQILAVCHTAIPERNEEIGGFNYEAESPDEGSFLVAAREFGFEFCKRTHTSVHVRERYVSSGQPVEREYQILNLLEFTSKRKRMSVIVRDEDGQIFLLCKGADSIIFDRLAKNGRIYEEATTRHLNEYSLQDLLGVASNASVDSSSVQFGLTSLQNLLTSSLNLASIFSTKVQPLPLYECFSVSFASKSNILQLYF
;
A
#
# COMPACT_ATOMS: atom_id res chain seq x y z
N MET A 1 -25.29 -7.55 -42.45
CA MET A 1 -24.41 -6.80 -41.53
C MET A 1 -25.32 -5.95 -40.65
N GLU A 2 -25.90 -6.57 -39.63
CA GLU A 2 -26.73 -5.88 -38.65
C GLU A 2 -25.81 -5.35 -37.54
N ASN A 3 -25.99 -4.09 -37.18
CA ASN A 3 -25.24 -3.38 -36.14
C ASN A 3 -25.35 -4.12 -34.80
N TRP A 4 -24.21 -4.41 -34.18
CA TRP A 4 -24.11 -5.00 -32.84
C TRP A 4 -24.77 -4.15 -31.74
N GLY A 5 -25.00 -2.86 -31.99
CA GLY A 5 -25.67 -1.93 -31.09
C GLY A 5 -27.11 -2.30 -30.71
N ASP A 6 -27.82 -3.08 -31.52
CA ASP A 6 -29.23 -3.45 -31.25
C ASP A 6 -29.39 -4.68 -30.32
N ARG A 7 -28.29 -5.38 -30.00
CA ARG A 7 -28.31 -6.63 -29.21
C ARG A 7 -28.06 -6.43 -27.70
N LEU A 8 -27.59 -5.26 -27.29
CA LEU A 8 -27.53 -4.83 -25.90
C LEU A 8 -28.78 -4.02 -25.56
N ARG A 9 -29.89 -4.68 -25.23
CA ARG A 9 -31.03 -3.99 -24.60
C ARG A 9 -30.68 -3.65 -23.15
N PHE A 10 -29.93 -2.57 -22.96
CA PHE A 10 -29.74 -1.94 -21.67
C PHE A 10 -30.92 -1.01 -21.36
N THR A 11 -31.62 -1.31 -20.28
CA THR A 11 -32.30 -0.31 -19.46
C THR A 11 -31.25 0.54 -18.76
N GLN A 12 -31.19 1.82 -19.17
CA GLN A 12 -30.52 2.97 -18.54
C GLN A 12 -29.01 2.84 -18.20
N PRO A 13 -28.11 3.16 -19.14
CA PRO A 13 -26.87 3.84 -18.78
C PRO A 13 -27.18 5.32 -18.47
N SER A 14 -26.59 5.86 -17.41
CA SER A 14 -26.47 7.31 -17.25
C SER A 14 -25.81 7.89 -18.50
N LEU A 15 -26.28 9.04 -18.99
CA LEU A 15 -25.79 9.70 -20.22
C LEU A 15 -24.26 9.86 -20.24
N TRP A 16 -23.62 9.92 -19.07
CA TRP A 16 -22.19 10.08 -18.90
C TRP A 16 -21.37 8.84 -19.27
N ALA A 17 -21.85 7.63 -18.96
CA ALA A 17 -21.16 6.38 -19.36
C ALA A 17 -21.05 6.25 -20.88
N ARG A 18 -22.07 6.73 -21.60
CA ARG A 18 -22.10 6.75 -23.07
C ARG A 18 -21.09 7.73 -23.66
N GLU A 19 -20.90 8.90 -23.05
CA GLU A 19 -19.93 9.89 -23.53
C GLU A 19 -18.48 9.45 -23.30
N SER A 20 -18.17 8.82 -22.16
CA SER A 20 -16.84 8.28 -21.88
C SER A 20 -16.46 7.16 -22.86
N LEU A 21 -17.38 6.24 -23.16
CA LEU A 21 -17.19 5.18 -24.14
C LEU A 21 -17.01 5.72 -25.57
N LEU A 22 -17.80 6.74 -25.96
CA LEU A 22 -17.69 7.37 -27.28
C LEU A 22 -16.43 8.24 -27.43
N ALA A 23 -15.97 8.88 -26.35
CA ALA A 23 -14.73 9.65 -26.33
C ALA A 23 -13.50 8.74 -26.50
N LEU A 24 -13.50 7.59 -25.83
CA LEU A 24 -12.47 6.56 -25.98
C LEU A 24 -12.47 5.94 -27.38
N GLN A 25 -13.65 5.64 -27.93
CA GLN A 25 -13.78 5.15 -29.31
C GLN A 25 -13.16 6.12 -30.33
N ARG A 26 -13.32 7.44 -30.13
CA ARG A 26 -12.74 8.47 -30.99
C ARG A 26 -11.22 8.59 -30.85
N LEU A 27 -10.69 8.42 -29.64
CA LEU A 27 -9.25 8.40 -29.37
C LEU A 27 -8.56 7.18 -30.00
N VAL A 28 -9.18 6.01 -29.87
CA VAL A 28 -8.68 4.73 -30.41
C VAL A 28 -8.72 4.70 -31.95
N LEU A 29 -9.79 5.23 -32.56
CA LEU A 29 -9.91 5.38 -34.02
C LEU A 29 -8.95 6.44 -34.60
N GLY A 30 -8.53 7.43 -33.80
CA GLY A 30 -7.60 8.47 -34.23
C GLY A 30 -6.13 8.02 -34.25
N ALA A 31 -5.76 7.06 -33.41
CA ALA A 31 -4.37 6.64 -33.21
C ALA A 31 -3.89 5.56 -34.20
N SER A 32 -4.79 4.86 -34.88
CA SER A 32 -4.43 3.74 -35.75
C SER A 32 -5.20 3.82 -37.06
N GLY A 33 -4.51 4.05 -38.17
CA GLY A 33 -5.07 3.95 -39.53
C GLY A 33 -5.54 2.55 -39.93
N LEU A 34 -5.87 1.68 -38.97
CA LEU A 34 -6.48 0.36 -39.13
C LEU A 34 -7.99 0.50 -39.05
N GLY A 35 -8.60 0.83 -40.19
CA GLY A 35 -10.04 0.80 -40.34
C GLY A 35 -10.61 -0.62 -40.24
N ALA A 36 -11.71 -0.73 -39.49
CA ALA A 36 -12.75 -1.76 -39.59
C ALA A 36 -12.48 -3.20 -39.07
N GLN A 37 -11.36 -3.49 -38.41
CA GLN A 37 -11.12 -4.83 -37.80
C GLN A 37 -11.06 -4.86 -36.27
N VAL A 38 -11.14 -3.71 -35.60
CA VAL A 38 -11.19 -3.67 -34.13
C VAL A 38 -12.64 -3.90 -33.70
N GLY A 39 -12.95 -5.14 -33.32
CA GLY A 39 -14.18 -5.44 -32.58
C GLY A 39 -14.19 -4.74 -31.22
N ASP A 40 -15.38 -4.51 -30.66
CA ASP A 40 -15.66 -3.73 -29.45
C ASP A 40 -15.08 -4.32 -28.13
N CYS A 41 -14.03 -5.14 -28.19
CA CYS A 41 -13.45 -5.85 -27.05
C CYS A 41 -12.01 -5.38 -26.77
N TRP A 42 -11.83 -4.64 -25.67
CA TRP A 42 -10.54 -4.12 -25.18
C TRP A 42 -9.44 -5.18 -25.11
N LEU A 43 -9.81 -6.43 -24.79
CA LEU A 43 -8.89 -7.56 -24.70
C LEU A 43 -8.35 -8.00 -26.06
N GLN A 44 -9.16 -7.89 -27.11
CA GLN A 44 -8.75 -8.26 -28.46
C GLN A 44 -7.70 -7.28 -28.99
N TYR A 45 -7.82 -5.99 -28.62
CA TYR A 45 -6.80 -4.96 -28.90
C TYR A 45 -5.51 -5.19 -28.12
N ALA A 46 -5.57 -5.45 -26.80
CA ALA A 46 -4.38 -5.74 -26.00
C ALA A 46 -3.65 -7.00 -26.48
N LYS A 47 -4.39 -8.07 -26.84
CA LYS A 47 -3.85 -9.32 -27.37
C LYS A 47 -3.22 -9.13 -28.76
N LEU A 48 -3.84 -8.34 -29.65
CA LEU A 48 -3.26 -7.95 -30.95
C LEU A 48 -2.00 -7.11 -30.80
N CYS A 49 -2.00 -6.13 -29.89
CA CYS A 49 -0.82 -5.31 -29.60
C CYS A 49 0.33 -6.18 -29.08
N ARG A 50 0.05 -7.13 -28.18
CA ARG A 50 1.07 -8.07 -27.67
C ARG A 50 1.58 -9.01 -28.77
N SER A 51 0.71 -9.56 -29.61
CA SER A 51 1.13 -10.43 -30.73
C SER A 51 1.90 -9.68 -31.82
N ALA A 52 1.67 -8.37 -31.96
CA ALA A 52 2.36 -7.50 -32.89
C ALA A 52 3.62 -6.82 -32.31
N GLY A 53 4.01 -7.14 -31.06
CA GLY A 53 5.22 -6.61 -30.41
C GLY A 53 5.08 -5.22 -29.77
N TYR A 54 3.86 -4.66 -29.71
CA TYR A 54 3.54 -3.38 -29.06
C TYR A 54 3.15 -3.58 -27.60
N TYR A 55 4.13 -3.97 -26.77
CA TYR A 55 3.91 -4.31 -25.36
C TYR A 55 3.46 -3.12 -24.51
N GLU A 56 3.96 -1.90 -24.77
CA GLU A 56 3.54 -0.69 -24.04
C GLU A 56 2.07 -0.36 -24.27
N THR A 57 1.59 -0.45 -25.51
CA THR A 57 0.18 -0.18 -25.87
C THR A 57 -0.76 -1.24 -25.31
N ALA A 58 -0.33 -2.51 -25.29
CA ALA A 58 -1.07 -3.59 -24.64
C ALA A 58 -1.19 -3.37 -23.13
N ASN A 59 -0.09 -2.99 -22.46
CA ASN A 59 -0.08 -2.68 -21.04
C ASN A 59 -0.95 -1.45 -20.72
N GLN A 60 -0.95 -0.44 -21.59
CA GLN A 60 -1.79 0.75 -21.43
C GLN A 60 -3.28 0.45 -21.57
N ALA A 61 -3.68 -0.42 -22.51
CA ALA A 61 -5.06 -0.90 -22.64
C ALA A 61 -5.52 -1.74 -21.42
N ILE A 62 -4.61 -2.52 -20.82
CA ILE A 62 -4.87 -3.26 -19.56
C ILE A 62 -4.99 -2.30 -18.36
N LEU A 63 -4.17 -1.26 -18.32
CA LEU A 63 -4.24 -0.18 -17.32
C LEU A 63 -5.56 0.60 -17.40
N GLU A 64 -6.08 0.82 -18.60
CA GLU A 64 -7.39 1.48 -18.81
C GLU A 64 -8.56 0.55 -18.46
N ALA A 65 -8.45 -0.77 -18.70
CA ALA A 65 -9.43 -1.75 -18.22
C ALA A 65 -9.45 -1.84 -16.67
N GLN A 66 -8.30 -1.66 -16.01
CA GLN A 66 -8.17 -1.56 -14.55
C GLN A 66 -8.83 -0.30 -13.94
N ALA A 67 -9.37 0.62 -14.76
CA ALA A 67 -10.10 1.80 -14.30
C ALA A 67 -11.59 1.53 -13.99
N SER A 68 -12.04 0.27 -14.00
CA SER A 68 -13.43 -0.15 -13.83
C SER A 68 -13.55 -1.43 -12.99
N ASP A 69 -14.74 -1.71 -12.44
CA ASP A 69 -15.00 -2.96 -11.72
C ASP A 69 -15.41 -4.06 -12.71
N LEU A 70 -14.74 -5.20 -12.65
CA LEU A 70 -14.84 -6.30 -13.62
C LEU A 70 -15.35 -7.58 -12.96
N LEU A 71 -16.24 -8.31 -13.62
CA LEU A 71 -16.56 -9.70 -13.32
C LEU A 71 -15.54 -10.62 -13.99
N LEU A 72 -14.89 -11.48 -13.22
CA LEU A 72 -13.96 -12.49 -13.73
C LEU A 72 -14.73 -13.64 -14.38
N LEU A 73 -14.46 -13.90 -15.66
CA LEU A 73 -15.01 -15.02 -16.42
C LEU A 73 -14.00 -16.15 -16.59
N SER A 74 -12.76 -15.83 -16.92
CA SER A 74 -11.70 -16.82 -17.16
C SER A 74 -10.32 -16.24 -16.84
N SER A 75 -9.33 -17.09 -16.64
CA SER A 75 -7.96 -16.74 -16.25
C SER A 75 -6.95 -17.60 -16.99
N SER A 76 -5.68 -17.19 -16.97
CA SER A 76 -4.59 -18.00 -17.54
C SER A 76 -4.32 -19.33 -16.82
N TYR A 77 -4.83 -19.52 -15.59
CA TYR A 77 -4.73 -20.78 -14.86
C TYR A 77 -5.92 -21.70 -15.12
N ASP A 78 -5.63 -22.99 -15.31
CA ASP A 78 -6.63 -24.04 -15.53
C ASP A 78 -7.60 -24.23 -14.34
N ASP A 79 -7.13 -23.92 -13.13
CA ASP A 79 -7.92 -24.02 -11.88
C ASP A 79 -8.89 -22.84 -11.66
N GLY A 80 -8.81 -21.85 -12.53
CA GLY A 80 -9.71 -20.71 -12.56
C GLY A 80 -9.55 -19.68 -11.46
N ILE A 81 -8.31 -19.47 -11.05
CA ILE A 81 -7.92 -18.49 -10.04
C ILE A 81 -7.08 -17.36 -10.65
N CYS A 82 -7.16 -16.18 -10.05
CA CYS A 82 -6.21 -15.12 -10.29
C CYS A 82 -5.81 -14.41 -8.99
N TYR A 83 -4.63 -13.78 -8.99
CA TYR A 83 -4.11 -13.07 -7.85
C TYR A 83 -4.17 -11.56 -8.11
N VAL A 84 -4.70 -10.82 -7.14
CA VAL A 84 -4.76 -9.36 -7.21
C VAL A 84 -4.13 -8.72 -5.97
N GLU A 85 -3.35 -7.70 -6.20
CA GLU A 85 -2.79 -6.82 -5.17
C GLU A 85 -3.80 -5.69 -4.90
N THR A 86 -4.25 -5.55 -3.64
CA THR A 86 -5.22 -4.53 -3.21
C THR A 86 -4.63 -3.45 -2.33
N MET A 87 -3.30 -3.28 -2.33
CA MET A 87 -2.61 -2.26 -1.53
C MET A 87 -3.20 -0.85 -1.71
N ASN A 88 -3.66 -0.51 -2.91
CA ASN A 88 -4.27 0.79 -3.21
C ASN A 88 -5.69 0.97 -2.63
N LEU A 89 -6.37 -0.12 -2.23
CA LEU A 89 -7.77 -0.13 -1.79
C LEU A 89 -7.90 -0.18 -0.28
N ASP A 90 -7.19 -1.10 0.35
CA ASP A 90 -7.29 -1.36 1.78
C ASP A 90 -5.94 -1.36 2.51
N GLY A 91 -4.85 -1.03 1.80
CA GLY A 91 -3.50 -1.01 2.39
C GLY A 91 -2.96 -2.41 2.73
N GLU A 92 -3.70 -3.48 2.40
CA GLU A 92 -3.22 -4.84 2.56
C GLU A 92 -2.22 -5.15 1.46
N THR A 93 -1.04 -5.60 1.88
CA THR A 93 0.09 -5.90 0.99
C THR A 93 0.04 -7.33 0.47
N ASN A 94 -0.88 -8.12 0.98
CA ASN A 94 -1.05 -9.51 0.61
C ASN A 94 -1.78 -9.65 -0.72
N LEU A 95 -1.38 -10.64 -1.51
CA LEU A 95 -2.11 -11.01 -2.72
C LEU A 95 -3.43 -11.68 -2.35
N LYS A 96 -4.52 -11.23 -2.97
CA LYS A 96 -5.86 -11.81 -2.79
C LYS A 96 -6.18 -12.74 -3.95
N VAL A 97 -6.59 -13.95 -3.61
CA VAL A 97 -7.10 -14.92 -4.58
C VAL A 97 -8.52 -14.56 -4.98
N LYS A 98 -8.76 -14.50 -6.29
CA LYS A 98 -10.05 -14.31 -6.93
C LYS A 98 -10.34 -15.53 -7.80
N ARG A 99 -11.59 -15.99 -7.82
CA ARG A 99 -11.99 -17.24 -8.50
C ARG A 99 -13.19 -16.97 -9.39
N PHE A 100 -13.20 -17.48 -10.61
CA PHE A 100 -14.36 -17.36 -11.49
C PHE A 100 -15.40 -18.47 -11.25
N LEU A 101 -16.56 -18.39 -11.92
CA LEU A 101 -17.60 -19.42 -11.84
C LEU A 101 -17.18 -20.69 -12.59
N GLU A 102 -17.29 -21.87 -12.00
CA GLU A 102 -16.89 -23.14 -12.66
C GLU A 102 -17.56 -23.36 -14.03
N VAL A 103 -18.70 -22.73 -14.25
CA VAL A 103 -19.48 -22.74 -15.50
C VAL A 103 -18.77 -22.04 -16.66
N THR A 104 -17.93 -21.05 -16.37
CA THR A 104 -17.18 -20.27 -17.37
C THR A 104 -15.78 -20.85 -17.64
N LEU A 105 -15.43 -21.98 -17.00
CA LEU A 105 -14.17 -22.70 -17.23
C LEU A 105 -13.91 -23.10 -18.70
N PRO A 106 -14.92 -23.48 -19.51
CA PRO A 106 -14.71 -23.79 -20.93
C PRO A 106 -14.38 -22.57 -21.82
N LEU A 107 -14.34 -21.36 -21.26
CA LEU A 107 -14.08 -20.12 -22.00
C LEU A 107 -12.58 -19.76 -21.90
N ASP A 108 -11.74 -20.51 -22.59
CA ASP A 108 -10.29 -20.35 -22.60
C ASP A 108 -9.78 -19.57 -23.82
N ASP A 109 -10.44 -19.73 -24.97
CA ASP A 109 -10.04 -19.12 -26.24
C ASP A 109 -11.01 -18.05 -26.76
N ASP A 110 -10.49 -17.08 -27.52
CA ASP A 110 -11.26 -15.96 -28.09
C ASP A 110 -12.42 -16.47 -28.97
N GLY A 111 -12.23 -17.61 -29.65
CA GLY A 111 -13.26 -18.21 -30.50
C GLY A 111 -14.53 -18.60 -29.73
N THR A 112 -14.39 -19.03 -28.48
CA THR A 112 -15.49 -19.50 -27.62
C THR A 112 -16.40 -18.36 -27.15
N PHE A 113 -15.85 -17.15 -27.02
CA PHE A 113 -16.60 -15.97 -26.60
C PHE A 113 -17.57 -15.43 -27.67
N ASN A 114 -17.42 -15.84 -28.94
CA ASN A 114 -18.31 -15.37 -30.01
C ASN A 114 -19.76 -15.86 -29.86
N ASP A 115 -19.93 -17.09 -29.39
CA ASP A 115 -21.25 -17.71 -29.20
C ASP A 115 -21.76 -17.59 -27.75
N PHE A 116 -20.91 -17.12 -26.84
CA PHE A 116 -21.22 -16.96 -25.43
C PHE A 116 -22.29 -15.88 -25.21
N ARG A 117 -23.37 -16.24 -24.50
CA ARG A 117 -24.44 -15.32 -24.10
C ARG A 117 -24.85 -15.56 -22.65
N ALA A 118 -24.67 -14.54 -21.83
CA ALA A 118 -25.07 -14.52 -20.43
C ALA A 118 -25.77 -13.20 -20.08
N THR A 119 -26.55 -13.19 -19.00
CA THR A 119 -27.14 -11.97 -18.43
C THR A 119 -26.67 -11.81 -16.99
N ILE A 120 -26.11 -10.65 -16.66
CA ILE A 120 -25.68 -10.33 -15.29
C ILE A 120 -26.72 -9.39 -14.67
N LYS A 121 -27.25 -9.75 -13.50
CA LYS A 121 -28.10 -8.91 -12.68
C LYS A 121 -27.37 -8.63 -11.38
N CYS A 122 -27.00 -7.39 -11.11
CA CYS A 122 -26.26 -7.01 -9.91
C CYS A 122 -26.98 -5.91 -9.14
N GLU A 123 -26.52 -5.68 -7.91
CA GLU A 123 -26.91 -4.55 -7.06
C GLU A 123 -26.57 -3.18 -7.69
N ASP A 124 -27.21 -2.12 -7.19
CA ASP A 124 -26.85 -0.75 -7.55
C ASP A 124 -25.43 -0.38 -7.03
N PRO A 125 -24.73 0.55 -7.71
CA PRO A 125 -23.42 1.05 -7.26
C PRO A 125 -23.43 1.49 -5.80
N ASN A 126 -22.48 0.97 -5.02
CA ASN A 126 -22.36 1.28 -3.59
C ASN A 126 -20.89 1.34 -3.15
N PRO A 127 -20.57 2.04 -2.05
CA PRO A 127 -19.21 2.22 -1.55
C PRO A 127 -18.62 0.98 -0.85
N SER A 128 -19.39 -0.10 -0.63
CA SER A 128 -18.90 -1.23 0.17
C SER A 128 -17.97 -2.14 -0.63
N LEU A 129 -16.67 -2.09 -0.35
CA LEU A 129 -15.63 -2.86 -1.06
C LEU A 129 -15.76 -4.38 -0.86
N TYR A 130 -16.25 -4.83 0.30
CA TYR A 130 -16.26 -6.25 0.68
C TYR A 130 -17.58 -6.96 0.41
N THR A 131 -18.59 -6.25 -0.07
CA THR A 131 -19.89 -6.84 -0.40
C THR A 131 -20.15 -6.67 -1.87
N PHE A 132 -20.64 -7.73 -2.50
CA PHE A 132 -21.13 -7.69 -3.86
C PHE A 132 -22.18 -8.78 -3.95
N VAL A 133 -23.36 -8.41 -4.42
CA VAL A 133 -24.45 -9.35 -4.65
C VAL A 133 -24.90 -9.23 -6.08
N GLY A 134 -24.86 -10.35 -6.80
CA GLY A 134 -25.38 -10.44 -8.14
C GLY A 134 -25.79 -11.86 -8.49
N ASN A 135 -26.41 -11.99 -9.65
CA ASN A 135 -26.84 -13.24 -10.25
C ASN A 135 -26.34 -13.26 -11.70
N PHE A 136 -25.63 -14.33 -12.03
CA PHE A 136 -25.17 -14.63 -13.37
C PHE A 136 -26.09 -15.67 -14.00
N GLU A 137 -26.84 -15.26 -15.03
CA GLU A 137 -27.77 -16.11 -15.76
C GLU A 137 -27.09 -16.62 -17.04
N TYR A 138 -26.80 -17.92 -17.05
CA TYR A 138 -26.17 -18.61 -18.19
C TYR A 138 -26.88 -19.94 -18.45
N GLU A 139 -27.17 -20.23 -19.72
CA GLU A 139 -27.91 -21.45 -20.14
C GLU A 139 -29.22 -21.71 -19.35
N ARG A 140 -29.95 -20.64 -19.01
CA ARG A 140 -31.19 -20.66 -18.18
C ARG A 140 -31.00 -21.13 -16.73
N GLN A 141 -29.76 -21.22 -16.26
CA GLN A 141 -29.44 -21.42 -14.84
C GLN A 141 -28.94 -20.12 -14.22
N VAL A 142 -29.22 -19.96 -12.93
CA VAL A 142 -28.86 -18.76 -12.16
C VAL A 142 -27.76 -19.14 -11.19
N TYR A 143 -26.62 -18.46 -11.29
CA TYR A 143 -25.48 -18.64 -10.40
C TYR A 143 -25.32 -17.38 -9.53
N PRO A 144 -25.26 -17.52 -8.19
CA PRO A 144 -25.00 -16.38 -7.33
C PRO A 144 -23.57 -15.87 -7.54
N LEU A 145 -23.42 -14.54 -7.51
CA LEU A 145 -22.13 -13.87 -7.59
C LEU A 145 -21.69 -13.39 -6.22
N ASP A 146 -20.42 -13.64 -5.92
CA ASP A 146 -19.75 -13.28 -4.67
C ASP A 146 -18.62 -12.25 -4.91
N PRO A 147 -18.16 -11.52 -3.87
CA PRO A 147 -17.02 -10.60 -3.97
C PRO A 147 -15.71 -11.25 -4.46
N SER A 148 -15.58 -12.58 -4.36
CA SER A 148 -14.42 -13.34 -4.84
C SER A 148 -14.32 -13.38 -6.37
N GLN A 149 -15.40 -13.08 -7.09
CA GLN A 149 -15.46 -13.08 -8.55
C GLN A 149 -15.29 -11.69 -9.18
N ILE A 150 -15.24 -10.64 -8.35
CA ILE A 150 -15.12 -9.26 -8.80
C ILE A 150 -13.68 -8.76 -8.63
N LEU A 151 -13.14 -8.18 -9.69
CA LEU A 151 -11.91 -7.40 -9.66
C LEU A 151 -12.30 -5.93 -9.56
N LEU A 152 -11.91 -5.27 -8.47
CA LEU A 152 -12.23 -3.86 -8.26
C LEU A 152 -11.22 -2.98 -9.01
N ARG A 153 -11.66 -1.77 -9.37
CA ARG A 153 -10.78 -0.70 -9.87
C ARG A 153 -9.56 -0.52 -8.96
N ASP A 154 -8.42 -0.13 -9.53
CA ASP A 154 -7.13 0.09 -8.85
C ASP A 154 -6.50 -1.17 -8.20
N SER A 155 -7.13 -2.35 -8.34
CA SER A 155 -6.50 -3.64 -8.05
C SER A 155 -5.49 -3.98 -9.15
N LYS A 156 -4.28 -4.37 -8.78
CA LYS A 156 -3.27 -4.78 -9.75
C LYS A 156 -3.28 -6.29 -9.92
N LEU A 157 -3.39 -6.75 -11.15
CA LEU A 157 -3.26 -8.17 -11.47
C LEU A 157 -1.80 -8.60 -11.27
N ARG A 158 -1.59 -9.67 -10.51
CA ARG A 158 -0.27 -10.24 -10.20
C ARG A 158 -0.27 -11.74 -10.48
N ASN A 159 0.91 -12.28 -10.79
CA ASN A 159 1.15 -13.71 -10.95
C ASN A 159 0.17 -14.39 -11.93
N THR A 160 -0.39 -13.64 -12.87
CA THR A 160 -1.38 -14.12 -13.84
C THR A 160 -1.15 -13.42 -15.16
N ALA A 161 -1.02 -14.20 -16.23
CA ALA A 161 -0.60 -13.67 -17.53
C ALA A 161 -1.70 -12.84 -18.21
N PHE A 162 -2.95 -13.29 -18.06
CA PHE A 162 -4.15 -12.63 -18.57
C PHE A 162 -5.39 -13.10 -17.81
N VAL A 163 -6.45 -12.29 -17.89
CA VAL A 163 -7.80 -12.63 -17.41
C VAL A 163 -8.83 -12.17 -18.44
N TYR A 164 -9.91 -12.94 -18.57
CA TYR A 164 -11.11 -12.52 -19.30
C TYR A 164 -12.15 -12.05 -18.28
N GLY A 165 -12.74 -10.89 -18.52
CA GLY A 165 -13.77 -10.35 -17.65
C GLY A 165 -14.71 -9.38 -18.35
N VAL A 166 -15.85 -9.14 -17.71
CA VAL A 166 -16.90 -8.22 -18.19
C VAL A 166 -16.99 -7.04 -17.24
N VAL A 167 -16.96 -5.83 -17.78
CA VAL A 167 -17.08 -4.61 -16.97
C VAL A 167 -18.50 -4.49 -16.43
N ILE A 168 -18.63 -4.31 -15.11
CA ILE A 168 -19.91 -4.10 -14.41
C ILE A 168 -20.12 -2.61 -14.09
N PHE A 169 -19.14 -1.98 -13.44
CA PHE A 169 -19.22 -0.57 -13.04
C PHE A 169 -18.08 0.24 -13.66
N THR A 170 -18.39 1.44 -14.17
CA THR A 170 -17.42 2.32 -14.85
C THR A 170 -17.41 3.72 -14.23
N GLY A 171 -16.27 4.41 -14.33
CA GLY A 171 -16.17 5.82 -13.93
C GLY A 171 -16.52 6.05 -12.46
N HIS A 172 -17.48 6.94 -12.19
CA HIS A 172 -17.95 7.25 -10.83
C HIS A 172 -18.78 6.13 -10.20
N ASP A 173 -19.30 5.19 -10.98
CA ASP A 173 -20.10 4.06 -10.47
C ASP A 173 -19.22 2.96 -9.87
N SER A 174 -17.90 2.98 -10.11
CA SER A 174 -16.99 2.01 -9.51
C SER A 174 -16.91 2.19 -7.99
N LYS A 175 -16.79 1.09 -7.24
CA LYS A 175 -16.84 1.13 -5.76
C LYS A 175 -15.76 2.03 -5.14
N VAL A 176 -14.59 2.09 -5.78
CA VAL A 176 -13.48 2.97 -5.37
C VAL A 176 -13.83 4.45 -5.53
N MET A 177 -14.48 4.83 -6.63
CA MET A 177 -14.87 6.21 -6.88
C MET A 177 -16.08 6.64 -6.04
N GLN A 178 -16.95 5.70 -5.67
CA GLN A 178 -18.00 5.93 -4.67
C GLN A 178 -17.44 6.24 -3.28
N ASN A 179 -16.24 5.72 -2.96
CA ASN A 179 -15.50 6.09 -1.75
C ASN A 179 -14.62 7.34 -1.92
N ALA A 180 -14.38 7.79 -3.15
CA ALA A 180 -13.54 8.95 -3.41
C ALA A 180 -14.29 10.24 -3.07
N THR A 181 -13.81 10.96 -2.06
CA THR A 181 -14.28 12.31 -1.77
C THR A 181 -13.74 13.29 -2.81
N GLN A 182 -14.59 14.16 -3.37
CA GLN A 182 -14.13 15.25 -4.21
C GLN A 182 -13.14 16.13 -3.43
N SER A 183 -11.98 16.41 -4.03
CA SER A 183 -10.94 17.23 -3.41
C SER A 183 -11.51 18.62 -3.06
N PRO A 184 -11.62 18.97 -1.76
CA PRO A 184 -12.11 20.28 -1.39
C PRO A 184 -11.08 21.35 -1.78
N SER A 185 -11.54 22.55 -2.14
CA SER A 185 -10.63 23.69 -2.28
C SER A 185 -10.06 24.05 -0.91
N LYS A 186 -8.79 23.75 -0.68
CA LYS A 186 -8.10 24.07 0.58
C LYS A 186 -7.72 25.56 0.58
N ARG A 187 -8.01 26.27 1.68
CA ARG A 187 -7.61 27.66 1.91
C ARG A 187 -6.72 27.74 3.14
N SER A 188 -5.74 28.63 3.10
CA SER A 188 -4.79 28.83 4.19
C SER A 188 -5.41 29.62 5.33
N ARG A 189 -4.98 29.37 6.56
CA ARG A 189 -5.36 30.12 7.75
C ARG A 189 -4.89 31.57 7.67
N ILE A 190 -3.75 31.82 7.01
CA ILE A 190 -3.24 33.18 6.77
C ILE A 190 -4.20 33.95 5.85
N GLU A 191 -4.77 33.31 4.83
CA GLU A 191 -5.77 33.95 3.96
C GLU A 191 -7.01 34.36 4.76
N GLY A 192 -7.51 33.47 5.63
CA GLY A 192 -8.64 33.81 6.51
C GLY A 192 -8.35 34.98 7.47
N LYS A 193 -7.11 35.10 7.95
CA LYS A 193 -6.67 36.24 8.78
C LYS A 193 -6.52 37.53 7.97
N MET A 194 -6.03 37.45 6.74
CA MET A 194 -5.93 38.57 5.83
C MET A 194 -7.32 39.14 5.50
N ASP A 195 -8.31 38.29 5.22
CA ASP A 195 -9.69 38.71 5.02
C ASP A 195 -10.21 39.48 6.24
N GLN A 196 -9.95 38.98 7.46
CA GLN A 196 -10.33 39.67 8.70
C GLN A 196 -9.69 41.05 8.81
N ILE A 197 -8.41 41.21 8.46
CA ILE A 197 -7.71 42.50 8.44
C ILE A 197 -8.33 43.44 7.39
N ILE A 198 -8.66 42.93 6.20
CA ILE A 198 -9.30 43.72 5.14
C ILE A 198 -10.66 44.26 5.61
N TYR A 199 -11.47 43.45 6.29
CA TYR A 199 -12.74 43.93 6.85
C TYR A 199 -12.54 45.03 7.90
N ILE A 200 -11.50 44.92 8.74
CA ILE A 200 -11.15 45.97 9.72
C ILE A 200 -10.72 47.26 9.00
N LEU A 201 -9.86 47.16 7.98
CA LEU A 201 -9.41 48.32 7.19
C LEU A 201 -10.56 48.97 6.40
N PHE A 202 -11.46 48.18 5.85
CA PHE A 202 -12.65 48.67 5.15
C PHE A 202 -13.59 49.41 6.11
N THR A 203 -13.79 48.87 7.32
CA THR A 203 -14.59 49.53 8.35
C THR A 203 -13.96 50.87 8.76
N LEU A 204 -12.64 50.89 8.96
CA LEU A 204 -11.90 52.12 9.26
C LEU A 204 -12.00 53.15 8.12
N LEU A 205 -11.88 52.72 6.86
CA LEU A 205 -12.04 53.55 5.67
C LEU A 205 -13.40 54.25 5.64
N VAL A 206 -14.48 53.49 5.88
CA VAL A 206 -15.85 54.03 5.91
C VAL A 206 -15.99 55.05 7.06
N VAL A 207 -15.46 54.75 8.25
CA VAL A 207 -15.51 55.65 9.41
C VAL A 207 -14.79 56.97 9.14
N ILE A 208 -13.55 56.93 8.65
CA ILE A 208 -12.78 58.15 8.35
C ILE A 208 -13.46 58.96 7.24
N SER A 209 -14.00 58.30 6.21
CA SER A 209 -14.72 58.96 5.12
C SER A 209 -16.01 59.63 5.59
N LEU A 210 -16.74 59.00 6.53
CA LEU A 210 -17.92 59.57 7.16
C LEU A 210 -17.57 60.80 8.00
N ILE A 211 -16.54 60.73 8.85
CA ILE A 211 -16.09 61.87 9.66
C ILE A 211 -15.67 63.04 8.75
N SER A 212 -14.92 62.76 7.68
CA SER A 212 -14.48 63.74 6.70
C SER A 212 -15.66 64.38 5.95
N SER A 213 -16.65 63.59 5.53
CA SER A 213 -17.89 64.05 4.88
C SER A 213 -18.73 64.94 5.80
N ILE A 214 -18.91 64.55 7.07
CA ILE A 214 -19.64 65.36 8.05
C ILE A 214 -18.91 66.69 8.31
N GLY A 215 -17.59 66.63 8.53
CA GLY A 215 -16.77 67.83 8.71
C GLY A 215 -16.84 68.77 7.51
N PHE A 216 -16.81 68.22 6.31
CA PHE A 216 -16.98 68.97 5.07
C PHE A 216 -18.37 69.62 4.98
N ALA A 217 -19.46 68.88 5.22
CA ALA A 217 -20.82 69.41 5.19
C ALA A 217 -21.04 70.57 6.19
N VAL A 218 -20.45 70.47 7.39
CA VAL A 218 -20.46 71.54 8.39
C VAL A 218 -19.69 72.76 7.89
N LYS A 219 -18.48 72.55 7.33
CA LYS A 219 -17.64 73.63 6.82
C LYS A 219 -18.27 74.37 5.62
N THR A 220 -18.88 73.63 4.71
CA THR A 220 -19.65 74.16 3.56
C THR A 220 -20.84 75.00 3.99
N LYS A 221 -21.49 74.66 5.12
CA LYS A 221 -22.63 75.44 5.63
C LYS A 221 -22.20 76.73 6.32
N TYR A 222 -21.17 76.68 7.16
CA TYR A 222 -20.84 77.78 8.09
C TYR A 222 -19.67 78.66 7.64
N GLN A 223 -18.64 78.12 6.99
CA GLN A 223 -17.41 78.87 6.66
C GLN A 223 -17.29 79.22 5.18
N MET A 224 -17.83 78.38 4.29
CA MET A 224 -17.75 78.60 2.84
C MET A 224 -18.36 79.93 2.34
N PRO A 225 -19.46 80.46 2.90
CA PRO A 225 -20.00 81.74 2.47
C PRO A 225 -18.99 82.90 2.56
N ASP A 226 -18.04 82.81 3.50
CA ASP A 226 -17.00 83.83 3.72
C ASP A 226 -15.79 83.66 2.78
N TRP A 227 -15.70 82.55 2.06
CA TRP A 227 -14.57 82.23 1.18
C TRP A 227 -14.78 82.80 -0.22
N TRP A 228 -14.46 84.09 -0.38
CA TRP A 228 -14.61 84.85 -1.64
C TRP A 228 -13.92 84.18 -2.84
N TYR A 229 -12.81 83.48 -2.62
CA TYR A 229 -12.03 82.80 -3.66
C TYR A 229 -12.66 81.49 -4.18
N LEU A 230 -13.66 80.93 -3.47
CA LEU A 230 -14.38 79.71 -3.87
C LEU A 230 -15.72 80.00 -4.57
N GLN A 231 -16.01 81.27 -4.88
CA GLN A 231 -17.19 81.73 -5.62
C GLN A 231 -18.51 81.11 -5.15
N PRO A 232 -18.93 81.33 -3.89
CA PRO A 232 -20.13 80.71 -3.29
C PRO A 232 -21.45 81.09 -3.98
N ASN A 233 -21.45 82.06 -4.90
CA ASN A 233 -22.62 82.51 -5.66
C ASN A 233 -22.82 81.75 -6.98
N ASN A 234 -21.80 81.05 -7.51
CA ASN A 234 -21.87 80.28 -8.77
C ASN A 234 -21.42 78.83 -8.53
N THR A 235 -22.16 78.10 -7.70
CA THR A 235 -21.76 76.78 -7.21
C THR A 235 -22.35 75.62 -8.03
N THR A 236 -21.53 74.62 -8.32
CA THR A 236 -21.98 73.31 -8.81
C THR A 236 -22.62 72.50 -7.67
N ASN A 237 -23.38 71.44 -8.00
CA ASN A 237 -24.01 70.56 -6.99
C ASN A 237 -23.02 69.91 -6.01
N LEU A 238 -21.72 69.92 -6.30
CA LEU A 238 -20.66 69.43 -5.40
C LEU A 238 -20.42 70.37 -4.21
N TYR A 239 -20.54 71.69 -4.38
CA TYR A 239 -20.14 72.70 -3.39
C TYR A 239 -21.26 73.72 -3.13
N ASN A 240 -22.45 73.27 -2.70
CA ASN A 240 -23.60 74.15 -2.54
C ASN A 240 -23.92 74.42 -1.05
N PRO A 241 -23.73 75.66 -0.55
CA PRO A 241 -24.01 76.00 0.86
C PRO A 241 -25.51 75.90 1.21
N LYS A 242 -26.42 75.99 0.23
CA LYS A 242 -27.86 75.85 0.45
C LYS A 242 -28.30 74.39 0.63
N LYS A 243 -27.49 73.42 0.19
CA LYS A 243 -27.77 71.97 0.30
C LYS A 243 -26.56 71.22 0.86
N PRO A 244 -26.17 71.45 2.13
CA PRO A 244 -24.94 70.90 2.71
C PRO A 244 -24.93 69.37 2.78
N ALA A 245 -26.10 68.73 2.92
CA ALA A 245 -26.20 67.27 2.91
C ALA A 245 -25.82 66.65 1.56
N LEU A 246 -26.23 67.26 0.44
CA LEU A 246 -25.85 66.78 -0.89
C LEU A 246 -24.35 66.95 -1.14
N SER A 247 -23.79 68.10 -0.76
CA SER A 247 -22.35 68.34 -0.80
C SER A 247 -21.56 67.35 0.06
N GLY A 248 -22.09 67.00 1.24
CA GLY A 248 -21.54 65.95 2.10
C GLY A 248 -21.53 64.57 1.43
N ILE A 249 -22.62 64.18 0.76
CA ILE A 249 -22.70 62.89 0.05
C ILE A 249 -21.70 62.83 -1.12
N PHE A 250 -21.59 63.89 -1.93
CA PHE A 250 -20.56 63.93 -2.98
C PHE A 250 -19.15 63.86 -2.38
N HIS A 251 -18.90 64.58 -1.28
CA HIS A 251 -17.63 64.51 -0.58
C HIS A 251 -17.38 63.13 0.04
N LEU A 252 -18.41 62.40 0.47
CA LEU A 252 -18.27 61.02 0.97
C LEU A 252 -17.74 60.09 -0.12
N VAL A 253 -18.29 60.19 -1.34
CA VAL A 253 -17.80 59.42 -2.49
C VAL A 253 -16.36 59.82 -2.84
N THR A 254 -16.06 61.13 -2.85
CA THR A 254 -14.70 61.63 -3.09
C THR A 254 -13.72 61.15 -2.01
N ALA A 255 -14.12 61.14 -0.73
CA ALA A 255 -13.31 60.70 0.38
C ALA A 255 -13.05 59.18 0.35
N LEU A 256 -14.05 58.38 -0.02
CA LEU A 256 -13.90 56.93 -0.21
C LEU A 256 -12.90 56.61 -1.32
N ILE A 257 -12.94 57.36 -2.43
CA ILE A 257 -11.95 57.21 -3.52
C ILE A 257 -10.57 57.66 -3.05
N LEU A 258 -10.49 58.82 -2.39
CA LEU A 258 -9.21 59.38 -1.93
C LEU A 258 -8.51 58.47 -0.93
N TYR A 259 -9.24 57.91 0.05
CA TYR A 259 -8.68 57.02 1.07
C TYR A 259 -8.65 55.54 0.63
N GLY A 260 -9.11 55.21 -0.59
CA GLY A 260 -9.17 53.84 -1.09
C GLY A 260 -7.82 53.12 -1.14
N TYR A 261 -6.70 53.84 -1.13
CA TYR A 261 -5.35 53.27 -1.04
C TYR A 261 -5.06 52.58 0.31
N LEU A 262 -5.89 52.78 1.35
CA LEU A 262 -5.77 52.09 2.64
C LEU A 262 -5.94 50.57 2.51
N ILE A 263 -6.66 50.10 1.49
CA ILE A 263 -6.76 48.68 1.15
C ILE A 263 -5.75 48.41 0.02
N PRO A 264 -4.55 47.91 0.33
CA PRO A 264 -3.52 47.70 -0.67
C PRO A 264 -3.92 46.57 -1.63
N ILE A 265 -4.28 46.96 -2.86
CA ILE A 265 -4.63 46.01 -3.93
C ILE A 265 -3.46 45.05 -4.23
N SER A 266 -2.23 45.53 -4.07
CA SER A 266 -1.02 44.73 -4.28
C SER A 266 -0.80 43.63 -3.25
N LEU A 267 -1.40 43.70 -2.05
CA LEU A 267 -1.14 42.74 -0.97
C LEU A 267 -1.46 41.30 -1.41
N TYR A 268 -2.59 41.09 -2.07
CA TYR A 268 -3.00 39.76 -2.54
C TYR A 268 -2.04 39.23 -3.61
N VAL A 269 -1.73 40.05 -4.61
CA VAL A 269 -0.84 39.67 -5.72
C VAL A 269 0.58 39.39 -5.21
N SER A 270 1.10 40.21 -4.31
CA SER A 270 2.43 40.01 -3.72
C SER A 270 2.52 38.71 -2.93
N ILE A 271 1.49 38.36 -2.15
CA ILE A 271 1.47 37.10 -1.40
C ILE A 271 1.40 35.90 -2.34
N GLU A 272 0.55 35.94 -3.38
CA GLU A 272 0.46 34.87 -4.38
C GLU A 272 1.80 34.64 -5.09
N VAL A 273 2.51 35.72 -5.47
CA VAL A 273 3.85 35.61 -6.07
C VAL A 273 4.84 34.98 -5.10
N VAL A 274 4.84 35.38 -3.82
CA VAL A 274 5.71 34.79 -2.80
C VAL A 274 5.41 33.30 -2.64
N LYS A 275 4.14 32.89 -2.57
CA LYS A 275 3.72 31.49 -2.46
C LYS A 275 4.21 30.66 -3.65
N VAL A 276 4.07 31.15 -4.88
CA VAL A 276 4.55 30.45 -6.08
C VAL A 276 6.08 30.30 -6.06
N LEU A 277 6.81 31.34 -5.66
CA LEU A 277 8.28 31.28 -5.54
C LEU A 277 8.72 30.29 -4.47
N GLN A 278 8.06 30.26 -3.30
CA GLN A 278 8.33 29.29 -2.24
C GLN A 278 8.09 27.84 -2.69
N ALA A 279 6.99 27.57 -3.41
CA ALA A 279 6.73 26.25 -3.97
C ALA A 279 7.84 25.84 -4.96
N THR A 280 8.33 26.78 -5.76
CA THR A 280 9.44 26.52 -6.69
C THR A 280 10.73 26.18 -5.95
N PHE A 281 11.03 26.86 -4.84
CA PHE A 281 12.21 26.54 -4.03
C PHE A 281 12.12 25.18 -3.35
N ILE A 282 10.94 24.78 -2.84
CA ILE A 282 10.72 23.43 -2.31
C ILE A 282 11.02 22.37 -3.38
N ASN A 283 10.60 22.60 -4.62
CA ASN A 283 10.82 21.65 -5.72
C ASN A 283 12.28 21.53 -6.18
N GLN A 284 13.11 22.53 -5.83
CA GLN A 284 14.53 22.60 -6.22
C GLN A 284 15.48 22.18 -5.09
N ASP A 285 14.94 21.76 -3.94
CA ASP A 285 15.77 21.37 -2.79
C ASP A 285 16.41 19.99 -3.00
N ILE A 286 17.74 19.96 -2.96
CA ILE A 286 18.55 18.74 -3.12
C ILE A 286 18.41 17.84 -1.88
N HIS A 287 18.16 18.41 -0.70
CA HIS A 287 17.99 17.61 0.52
C HIS A 287 16.65 16.86 0.57
N MET A 288 15.68 17.25 -0.27
CA MET A 288 14.39 16.58 -0.43
C MET A 288 14.31 15.78 -1.75
N TYR A 289 15.47 15.40 -2.30
CA TYR A 289 15.59 14.51 -3.45
C TYR A 289 15.76 13.07 -2.97
N ASP A 290 14.98 12.15 -3.54
CA ASP A 290 15.12 10.72 -3.30
C ASP A 290 16.03 10.10 -4.38
N GLU A 291 17.18 9.59 -3.96
CA GLU A 291 18.17 8.95 -4.83
C GLU A 291 17.70 7.60 -5.39
N GLU A 292 16.85 6.87 -4.66
CA GLU A 292 16.40 5.52 -5.07
C GLU A 292 15.35 5.60 -6.18
N THR A 293 14.35 6.47 -6.03
CA THR A 293 13.29 6.63 -7.04
C THR A 293 13.60 7.69 -8.10
N GLY A 294 14.61 8.54 -7.86
CA GLY A 294 14.97 9.65 -8.73
C GLY A 294 13.95 10.80 -8.73
N ASN A 295 13.07 10.85 -7.73
CA ASN A 295 12.01 11.85 -7.62
C ASN A 295 12.44 13.01 -6.73
N THR A 296 12.06 14.23 -7.11
CA THR A 296 12.18 15.42 -6.25
C THR A 296 10.87 15.66 -5.48
N ALA A 297 10.96 16.41 -4.38
CA ALA A 297 9.77 16.97 -3.73
C ALA A 297 8.93 17.79 -4.73
N GLN A 298 7.61 17.58 -4.73
CA GLN A 298 6.69 18.30 -5.62
C GLN A 298 5.56 18.96 -4.83
N ALA A 299 5.65 20.28 -4.65
CA ALA A 299 4.58 21.11 -4.12
C ALA A 299 3.45 21.27 -5.15
N ARG A 300 2.44 20.39 -5.10
CA ARG A 300 1.28 20.40 -6.01
C ARG A 300 0.30 21.55 -5.77
N THR A 301 0.34 22.18 -4.60
CA THR A 301 -0.56 23.28 -4.22
C THR A 301 0.26 24.38 -3.59
N SER A 302 0.40 25.51 -4.30
CA SER A 302 1.17 26.68 -3.82
C SER A 302 0.52 27.40 -2.64
N ASN A 303 -0.79 27.24 -2.44
CA ASN A 303 -1.55 28.07 -1.51
C ASN A 303 -1.38 27.69 -0.03
N LEU A 304 -0.70 26.58 0.25
CA LEU A 304 -0.60 25.97 1.58
C LEU A 304 0.84 25.92 2.12
N ASN A 305 1.80 26.55 1.44
CA ASN A 305 3.21 26.46 1.82
C ASN A 305 3.45 26.96 3.26
N GLU A 306 2.75 28.02 3.66
CA GLU A 306 2.83 28.58 5.01
C GLU A 306 2.25 27.68 6.11
N GLU A 307 1.33 26.75 5.77
CA GLU A 307 0.70 25.86 6.73
C GLU A 307 1.69 24.81 7.23
N LEU A 308 2.73 24.50 6.43
CA LEU A 308 3.81 23.59 6.83
C LEU A 308 4.52 24.06 8.11
N GLY A 309 4.58 25.39 8.33
CA GLY A 309 5.14 25.97 9.56
C GLY A 309 4.18 26.00 10.76
N GLN A 310 2.94 25.57 10.59
CA GLN A 310 1.88 25.58 11.61
C GLN A 310 1.37 24.16 11.94
N VAL A 311 1.98 23.12 11.37
CA VAL A 311 1.59 21.73 11.63
C VAL A 311 1.93 21.36 13.07
N ASP A 312 0.89 21.05 13.85
CA ASP A 312 1.01 20.59 15.24
C ASP A 312 0.87 19.07 15.35
N THR A 313 0.01 18.47 14.53
CA THR A 313 -0.24 17.02 14.52
C THR A 313 0.04 16.46 13.13
N ILE A 314 0.93 15.45 13.07
CA ILE A 314 1.18 14.67 11.85
C ILE A 314 0.45 13.33 11.98
N LEU A 315 -0.51 13.10 11.07
CA LEU A 315 -1.16 11.81 10.92
C LEU A 315 -0.43 11.05 9.82
N SER A 316 0.39 10.08 10.21
CA SER A 316 1.15 9.24 9.28
C SER A 316 0.44 7.91 9.07
N ASP A 317 0.34 7.49 7.82
CA ASP A 317 -0.02 6.12 7.50
C ASP A 317 1.17 5.18 7.80
N LYS A 318 0.89 3.94 8.19
CA LYS A 318 1.93 2.96 8.49
C LYS A 318 2.54 2.39 7.21
N THR A 319 1.68 1.85 6.35
CA THR A 319 2.10 1.11 5.17
C THR A 319 2.50 2.08 4.06
N GLY A 320 3.66 1.86 3.43
CA GLY A 320 4.14 2.68 2.32
C GLY A 320 4.61 4.10 2.68
N THR A 321 4.38 4.58 3.90
CA THR A 321 4.93 5.85 4.41
C THR A 321 5.98 5.61 5.48
N LEU A 322 5.65 4.87 6.55
CA LEU A 322 6.61 4.55 7.61
C LEU A 322 7.44 3.32 7.28
N THR A 323 6.83 2.31 6.65
CA THR A 323 7.49 1.05 6.28
C THR A 323 7.73 0.95 4.78
N CYS A 324 8.88 0.42 4.37
CA CYS A 324 9.19 0.16 2.95
C CYS A 324 8.49 -1.08 2.36
N ASN A 325 7.46 -1.62 3.04
CA ASN A 325 6.75 -2.86 2.70
C ASN A 325 7.70 -4.01 2.29
N ARG A 326 8.83 -4.11 3.00
CA ARG A 326 9.87 -5.11 2.80
C ARG A 326 10.19 -5.75 4.15
N MET A 327 10.25 -7.07 4.15
CA MET A 327 10.58 -7.87 5.32
C MET A 327 11.93 -8.52 5.11
N ASP A 328 12.83 -8.39 6.10
CA ASP A 328 14.13 -9.04 6.11
C ASP A 328 14.21 -10.04 7.28
N PHE A 329 14.76 -11.23 7.03
CA PHE A 329 15.02 -12.22 8.08
C PHE A 329 16.24 -11.79 8.91
N LEU A 330 16.07 -11.65 10.23
CA LEU A 330 17.08 -11.03 11.12
C LEU A 330 17.56 -11.94 12.26
N LYS A 331 16.63 -12.53 13.02
CA LYS A 331 16.94 -13.35 14.21
C LYS A 331 16.02 -14.55 14.29
N CYS A 332 16.51 -15.65 14.86
CA CYS A 332 15.70 -16.82 15.16
C CYS A 332 16.11 -17.47 16.46
N SER A 333 15.19 -18.22 17.07
CA SER A 333 15.44 -19.01 18.27
C SER A 333 15.07 -20.47 17.99
N ILE A 334 16.08 -21.32 17.96
CA ILE A 334 15.98 -22.73 17.58
C ILE A 334 16.50 -23.56 18.75
N ALA A 335 15.78 -24.62 19.14
CA ALA A 335 16.15 -25.52 20.24
C ALA A 335 16.53 -24.79 21.55
N GLY A 336 15.86 -23.66 21.86
CA GLY A 336 16.14 -22.86 23.05
C GLY A 336 17.43 -22.02 22.99
N SER A 337 18.02 -21.85 21.82
CA SER A 337 19.19 -20.98 21.57
C SER A 337 18.83 -19.85 20.62
N THR A 338 19.27 -18.62 20.90
CA THR A 338 19.12 -17.48 20.00
C THR A 338 20.24 -17.44 18.95
N TYR A 339 19.87 -17.15 17.71
CA TYR A 339 20.76 -16.99 16.57
C TYR A 339 20.47 -15.66 15.86
N GLY A 340 21.51 -15.06 15.29
CA GLY A 340 21.46 -13.76 14.63
C GLY A 340 22.10 -12.68 15.50
N SER A 341 23.29 -12.24 15.09
CA SER A 341 24.09 -11.18 15.71
C SER A 341 23.97 -9.84 14.97
N GLY A 342 23.11 -9.77 13.95
CA GLY A 342 22.88 -8.54 13.20
C GLY A 342 22.31 -7.48 14.11
N SER A 343 23.15 -6.51 14.50
CA SER A 343 22.69 -5.28 15.13
C SER A 343 21.86 -4.52 14.09
N SER A 344 20.57 -4.38 14.33
CA SER A 344 19.72 -3.52 13.51
C SER A 344 20.36 -2.13 13.43
N GLU A 345 20.22 -1.42 12.30
CA GLU A 345 20.61 0.00 12.20
C GLU A 345 20.02 0.82 13.35
N VAL A 346 18.88 0.36 13.87
CA VAL A 346 18.17 0.88 15.03
C VAL A 346 18.90 0.64 16.37
N GLU A 347 19.52 -0.53 16.56
CA GLU A 347 20.38 -0.78 17.73
C GLU A 347 21.63 0.10 17.66
N LEU A 348 22.18 0.32 16.46
CA LEU A 348 23.32 1.20 16.25
C LEU A 348 22.93 2.68 16.44
N ALA A 349 21.73 3.08 16.02
CA ALA A 349 21.19 4.43 16.22
C ALA A 349 20.83 4.68 17.69
N ALA A 350 20.18 3.73 18.37
CA ALA A 350 19.90 3.79 19.80
C ALA A 350 21.18 3.84 20.63
N ALA A 351 22.17 3.00 20.29
CA ALA A 351 23.48 3.03 20.95
C ALA A 351 24.24 4.34 20.67
N LYS A 352 24.11 4.91 19.47
CA LYS A 352 24.64 6.25 19.16
C LYS A 352 23.93 7.33 19.96
N GLN A 353 22.60 7.29 20.07
CA GLN A 353 21.84 8.28 20.82
C GLN A 353 22.14 8.19 22.32
N MET A 354 22.17 6.97 22.87
CA MET A 354 22.60 6.73 24.25
C MET A 354 24.06 7.16 24.46
N ALA A 355 24.94 6.96 23.48
CA ALA A 355 26.33 7.44 23.55
C ALA A 355 26.40 8.97 23.52
N ILE A 356 25.57 9.65 22.72
CA ILE A 356 25.47 11.12 22.68
C ILE A 356 24.94 11.65 24.01
N ASP A 357 23.88 11.05 24.57
CA ASP A 357 23.33 11.42 25.88
C ASP A 357 24.34 11.18 27.03
N LEU A 358 25.20 10.16 26.91
CA LEU A 358 26.27 9.86 27.87
C LEU A 358 27.51 10.77 27.68
N GLU A 359 27.80 11.20 26.46
CA GLU A 359 28.84 12.20 26.16
C GLU A 359 28.45 13.58 26.73
N GLU A 360 27.16 13.95 26.70
CA GLU A 360 26.65 15.15 27.39
C GLU A 360 26.82 15.09 28.92
N GLN A 361 26.96 13.89 29.50
CA GLN A 361 27.25 13.68 30.92
C GLN A 361 28.76 13.59 31.25
N GLY A 362 29.64 13.88 30.30
CA GLY A 362 31.06 14.15 30.55
C GLY A 362 31.96 12.93 30.78
N ASN A 363 31.59 11.75 30.26
CA ASN A 363 32.48 10.58 30.25
C ASN A 363 32.99 10.27 28.83
N GLU A 364 34.29 10.49 28.62
CA GLU A 364 35.00 10.20 27.37
C GLU A 364 35.11 8.68 27.12
N LEU A 365 34.20 8.12 26.33
CA LEU A 365 34.35 6.77 25.74
C LEU A 365 34.58 6.83 24.23
N SER A 366 35.37 7.82 23.79
CA SER A 366 35.69 8.12 22.39
C SER A 366 36.62 7.11 21.67
N LYS A 367 36.89 5.93 22.26
CA LYS A 367 37.93 5.00 21.76
C LYS A 367 37.47 3.65 21.22
N ILE A 368 36.18 3.30 21.28
CA ILE A 368 35.69 1.98 20.82
C ILE A 368 35.11 2.01 19.39
N PHE A 369 34.73 3.19 18.90
CA PHE A 369 34.02 3.35 17.62
C PHE A 369 34.80 3.08 16.30
N PRO A 370 36.15 3.17 16.20
CA PRO A 370 36.80 2.99 14.89
C PRO A 370 36.85 1.55 14.38
N CYS A 371 36.66 0.55 15.25
CA CYS A 371 36.84 -0.86 14.87
C CYS A 371 35.66 -1.46 14.08
N ILE A 372 34.49 -0.82 14.10
CA ILE A 372 33.27 -1.33 13.44
C ILE A 372 33.18 -0.87 11.97
N LYS A 373 33.79 0.28 11.64
CA LYS A 373 33.69 0.89 10.30
C LYS A 373 34.43 0.10 9.22
N THR A 374 35.52 -0.59 9.56
CA THR A 374 36.41 -1.26 8.60
C THR A 374 35.91 -2.64 8.11
N VAL A 375 34.78 -3.15 8.60
CA VAL A 375 34.22 -4.45 8.16
C VAL A 375 33.05 -4.28 7.16
N LEU A 376 32.57 -3.06 6.94
CA LEU A 376 31.32 -2.79 6.20
C LEU A 376 31.50 -2.53 4.69
N GLU A 377 32.71 -2.47 4.14
CA GLU A 377 32.89 -1.88 2.82
C GLU A 377 32.60 -2.79 1.61
N HIS A 378 32.35 -4.10 1.74
CA HIS A 378 31.98 -4.94 0.59
C HIS A 378 31.06 -6.10 0.98
N LYS A 379 29.79 -5.83 1.34
CA LYS A 379 28.79 -6.89 1.53
C LYS A 379 27.71 -6.83 0.45
N HIS A 380 27.49 -7.97 -0.18
CA HIS A 380 26.39 -8.21 -1.10
C HIS A 380 25.09 -8.18 -0.27
N VAL A 381 24.33 -7.07 -0.32
CA VAL A 381 23.06 -6.95 0.41
C VAL A 381 22.01 -7.80 -0.32
N ILE A 382 21.62 -8.93 0.28
CA ILE A 382 20.59 -9.81 -0.28
C ILE A 382 19.23 -9.23 0.11
N LYS A 383 18.37 -8.97 -0.89
CA LYS A 383 17.01 -8.49 -0.63
C LYS A 383 16.23 -9.57 0.14
N GLY A 384 15.68 -9.23 1.32
CA GLY A 384 14.91 -10.15 2.16
C GLY A 384 15.73 -10.89 3.24
N PHE A 385 17.04 -10.67 3.31
CA PHE A 385 17.93 -11.39 4.23
C PHE A 385 19.04 -10.49 4.79
N SER A 386 19.00 -10.26 6.10
CA SER A 386 20.00 -9.48 6.83
C SER A 386 20.51 -10.22 8.07
N PHE A 387 20.40 -11.54 8.06
CA PHE A 387 20.82 -12.41 9.16
C PHE A 387 22.31 -12.69 9.09
N GLU A 388 22.97 -12.54 10.24
CA GLU A 388 24.40 -12.81 10.37
C GLU A 388 24.66 -13.63 11.64
N ASP A 389 25.01 -14.91 11.45
CA ASP A 389 25.50 -15.77 12.53
C ASP A 389 26.39 -16.86 11.94
N ILE A 390 27.67 -16.89 12.35
CA ILE A 390 28.65 -17.87 11.85
C ILE A 390 28.22 -19.30 12.19
N ARG A 391 27.41 -19.50 13.23
CA ARG A 391 26.93 -20.81 13.68
C ARG A 391 25.96 -21.45 12.69
N LEU A 392 25.06 -20.67 12.08
CA LEU A 392 24.08 -21.21 11.12
C LEU A 392 24.53 -21.07 9.66
N MET A 393 25.36 -20.07 9.35
CA MET A 393 25.77 -19.77 7.97
C MET A 393 26.77 -20.78 7.39
N GLY A 394 26.77 -20.92 6.06
CA GLY A 394 27.78 -21.70 5.33
C GLY A 394 27.78 -23.19 5.65
N GLY A 395 26.62 -23.76 6.03
CA GLY A 395 26.48 -25.16 6.41
C GLY A 395 26.99 -25.51 7.81
N ASN A 396 27.42 -24.52 8.61
CA ASN A 396 27.87 -24.76 9.98
C ASN A 396 26.76 -25.22 10.93
N TRP A 397 25.49 -25.03 10.56
CA TRP A 397 24.34 -25.54 11.31
C TRP A 397 24.40 -27.04 11.57
N SER A 398 25.06 -27.81 10.69
CA SER A 398 25.29 -29.25 10.86
C SER A 398 26.24 -29.62 12.02
N LYS A 399 27.03 -28.65 12.51
CA LYS A 399 27.99 -28.83 13.60
C LYS A 399 27.45 -28.36 14.95
N GLU A 400 26.33 -27.65 14.97
CA GLU A 400 25.70 -27.16 16.17
C GLU A 400 25.07 -28.30 16.99
N PRO A 401 24.93 -28.14 18.31
CA PRO A 401 24.14 -29.08 19.11
C PRO A 401 22.68 -29.05 18.62
N ASN A 402 22.06 -30.24 18.49
CA ASN A 402 20.71 -30.43 17.94
C ASN A 402 20.58 -30.09 16.44
N ALA A 403 21.55 -30.52 15.62
CA ALA A 403 21.55 -30.31 14.17
C ALA A 403 20.27 -30.85 13.47
N ASP A 404 19.74 -31.96 13.95
CA ASP A 404 18.46 -32.58 13.55
C ASP A 404 17.26 -31.62 13.73
N VAL A 405 17.26 -30.90 14.85
CA VAL A 405 16.22 -29.92 15.19
C VAL A 405 16.35 -28.66 14.34
N ILE A 406 17.59 -28.25 14.02
CA ILE A 406 17.87 -27.11 13.15
C ILE A 406 17.52 -27.42 11.69
N GLU A 407 17.88 -28.62 11.21
CA GLU A 407 17.51 -29.09 9.87
C GLU A 407 16.00 -29.05 9.69
N LEU A 408 15.25 -29.58 10.65
CA LEU A 408 13.80 -29.55 10.63
C LEU A 408 13.25 -28.11 10.59
N PHE A 409 13.81 -27.21 11.38
CA PHE A 409 13.41 -25.80 11.35
C PHE A 409 13.59 -25.19 9.94
N LEU A 410 14.73 -25.44 9.29
CA LEU A 410 15.02 -24.95 7.94
C LEU A 410 14.10 -25.59 6.89
N GLN A 411 13.75 -26.87 7.04
CA GLN A 411 12.74 -27.54 6.20
C GLN A 411 11.36 -26.90 6.35
N ILE A 412 10.95 -26.54 7.57
CA ILE A 412 9.66 -25.86 7.78
C ILE A 412 9.63 -24.51 7.05
N LEU A 413 10.72 -23.73 7.08
CA LEU A 413 10.81 -22.47 6.32
C LEU A 413 10.65 -22.70 4.81
N ALA A 414 11.26 -23.75 4.28
CA ALA A 414 11.27 -24.06 2.85
C ALA A 414 10.00 -24.77 2.33
N VAL A 415 9.16 -25.35 3.20
CA VAL A 415 8.00 -26.17 2.79
C VAL A 415 6.66 -25.59 3.23
N CYS A 416 6.58 -24.98 4.42
CA CYS A 416 5.32 -24.46 4.98
C CYS A 416 5.05 -23.03 4.49
N HIS A 417 4.65 -22.88 3.23
CA HIS A 417 4.28 -21.60 2.60
C HIS A 417 3.33 -21.80 1.41
N THR A 418 2.80 -20.72 0.83
CA THR A 418 2.03 -20.72 -0.43
C THR A 418 2.76 -20.10 -1.61
N ALA A 419 3.95 -19.54 -1.39
CA ALA A 419 4.73 -18.87 -2.44
C ALA A 419 5.05 -19.72 -3.68
N ILE A 420 5.25 -19.01 -4.80
CA ILE A 420 5.57 -19.52 -6.13
C ILE A 420 7.01 -19.11 -6.48
N PRO A 421 7.86 -20.03 -6.96
CA PRO A 421 9.22 -19.72 -7.35
C PRO A 421 9.25 -19.28 -8.82
N GLU A 422 9.79 -18.09 -9.08
CA GLU A 422 10.07 -17.59 -10.42
C GLU A 422 11.56 -17.69 -10.70
N ARG A 423 11.92 -18.30 -11.83
CA ARG A 423 13.33 -18.45 -12.21
C ARG A 423 13.87 -17.13 -12.73
N ASN A 424 14.89 -16.59 -12.08
CA ASN A 424 15.56 -15.38 -12.51
C ASN A 424 16.80 -15.74 -13.36
N GLU A 425 16.75 -15.46 -14.65
CA GLU A 425 17.83 -15.76 -15.60
C GLU A 425 19.09 -14.93 -15.37
N GLU A 426 18.96 -13.73 -14.78
CA GLU A 426 20.09 -12.81 -14.55
C GLU A 426 20.96 -13.22 -13.35
N ILE A 427 20.33 -13.74 -12.29
CA ILE A 427 20.99 -14.07 -11.01
C ILE A 427 21.35 -15.57 -10.93
N GLY A 428 20.77 -16.40 -11.81
CA GLY A 428 20.96 -17.85 -11.79
C GLY A 428 20.28 -18.56 -10.60
N GLY A 429 19.27 -17.92 -9.99
CA GLY A 429 18.52 -18.41 -8.82
C GLY A 429 17.00 -18.19 -8.96
N PHE A 430 16.26 -18.40 -7.86
CA PHE A 430 14.81 -18.18 -7.82
C PHE A 430 14.46 -16.89 -7.05
N ASN A 431 13.55 -16.10 -7.63
CA ASN A 431 12.78 -15.10 -6.91
C ASN A 431 11.52 -15.78 -6.36
N TYR A 432 11.05 -15.32 -5.20
CA TYR A 432 9.88 -15.91 -4.54
C TYR A 432 8.75 -14.89 -4.53
N GLU A 433 7.68 -15.21 -5.24
CA GLU A 433 6.43 -14.45 -5.19
C GLU A 433 5.52 -15.09 -4.16
N ALA A 434 5.23 -14.37 -3.08
CA ALA A 434 4.46 -14.89 -1.97
C ALA A 434 3.22 -14.04 -1.68
N GLU A 435 2.21 -14.68 -1.08
CA GLU A 435 1.00 -13.98 -0.65
C GLU A 435 1.28 -12.98 0.47
N SER A 436 2.34 -13.16 1.25
CA SER A 436 2.81 -12.22 2.26
C SER A 436 4.32 -11.98 2.10
N PRO A 437 4.82 -10.75 2.31
CA PRO A 437 6.25 -10.46 2.28
C PRO A 437 7.02 -11.24 3.36
N ASP A 438 6.35 -11.66 4.45
CA ASP A 438 6.94 -12.50 5.49
C ASP A 438 7.38 -13.86 4.91
N GLU A 439 6.51 -14.49 4.12
CA GLU A 439 6.81 -15.76 3.45
C GLU A 439 7.94 -15.63 2.44
N GLY A 440 7.99 -14.50 1.73
CA GLY A 440 9.11 -14.18 0.84
C GLY A 440 10.44 -14.17 1.59
N SER A 441 10.50 -13.45 2.73
CA SER A 441 11.72 -13.37 3.55
C SER A 441 12.16 -14.74 4.10
N PHE A 442 11.20 -15.62 4.45
CA PHE A 442 11.49 -16.98 4.89
C PHE A 442 12.15 -17.83 3.82
N LEU A 443 11.69 -17.73 2.58
CA LEU A 443 12.21 -18.53 1.48
C LEU A 443 13.59 -18.05 1.06
N VAL A 444 13.81 -16.73 1.09
CA VAL A 444 15.15 -16.17 0.92
C VAL A 444 16.06 -16.68 2.04
N ALA A 445 15.63 -16.65 3.31
CA ALA A 445 16.43 -17.17 4.42
C ALA A 445 16.74 -18.66 4.28
N ALA A 446 15.73 -19.48 3.96
CA ALA A 446 15.90 -20.91 3.71
C ALA A 446 16.94 -21.16 2.62
N ARG A 447 16.87 -20.42 1.50
CA ARG A 447 17.84 -20.50 0.40
C ARG A 447 19.26 -20.17 0.86
N GLU A 448 19.45 -19.11 1.65
CA GLU A 448 20.77 -18.72 2.17
C GLU A 448 21.32 -19.73 3.20
N PHE A 449 20.45 -20.43 3.95
CA PHE A 449 20.85 -21.55 4.81
C PHE A 449 21.10 -22.86 4.02
N GLY A 450 20.81 -22.87 2.72
CA GLY A 450 21.06 -23.99 1.80
C GLY A 450 19.86 -24.86 1.48
N PHE A 451 18.64 -24.45 1.84
CA PHE A 451 17.37 -25.10 1.52
C PHE A 451 16.62 -24.25 0.47
N GLU A 452 16.98 -24.43 -0.80
CA GLU A 452 16.46 -23.63 -1.91
C GLU A 452 15.15 -24.22 -2.44
N PHE A 453 14.03 -23.55 -2.18
CA PHE A 453 12.76 -23.88 -2.80
C PHE A 453 12.83 -23.64 -4.32
N CYS A 454 12.53 -24.67 -5.13
CA CYS A 454 12.77 -24.66 -6.57
C CYS A 454 11.48 -24.75 -7.40
N LYS A 455 10.52 -25.56 -6.97
CA LYS A 455 9.28 -25.80 -7.71
C LYS A 455 8.14 -26.18 -6.79
N ARG A 456 6.94 -25.69 -7.08
CA ARG A 456 5.70 -26.12 -6.44
C ARG A 456 4.69 -26.58 -7.48
N THR A 457 4.03 -27.67 -7.16
CA THR A 457 2.81 -28.16 -7.82
C THR A 457 1.70 -28.24 -6.78
N HIS A 458 0.45 -28.49 -7.19
CA HIS A 458 -0.65 -28.67 -6.23
C HIS A 458 -0.44 -29.86 -5.29
N THR A 459 0.37 -30.84 -5.69
CA THR A 459 0.58 -32.11 -4.97
C THR A 459 1.99 -32.28 -4.44
N SER A 460 2.96 -31.44 -4.79
CA SER A 460 4.34 -31.56 -4.31
C SER A 460 5.13 -30.26 -4.29
N VAL A 461 6.10 -30.19 -3.38
CA VAL A 461 7.08 -29.11 -3.22
C VAL A 461 8.47 -29.71 -3.41
N HIS A 462 9.29 -29.08 -4.24
CA HIS A 462 10.66 -29.51 -4.51
C HIS A 462 11.63 -28.52 -3.87
N VAL A 463 12.47 -29.03 -2.98
CA VAL A 463 13.49 -28.25 -2.26
C VAL A 463 14.87 -28.82 -2.58
N ARG A 464 15.79 -27.95 -2.96
CA ARG A 464 17.19 -28.30 -3.21
C ARG A 464 18.03 -27.99 -1.99
N GLU A 465 18.56 -29.05 -1.37
CA GLU A 465 19.40 -29.00 -0.18
C GLU A 465 20.88 -29.01 -0.60
N ARG A 466 21.61 -27.92 -0.32
CA ARG A 466 23.01 -27.73 -0.75
C ARG A 466 24.04 -28.37 0.19
N TYR A 467 23.73 -28.48 1.48
CA TYR A 467 24.68 -28.89 2.53
C TYR A 467 24.39 -30.28 3.09
N VAL A 468 24.16 -31.25 2.20
CA VAL A 468 23.99 -32.66 2.60
C VAL A 468 25.36 -33.30 2.86
N SER A 469 25.42 -34.29 3.75
CA SER A 469 26.66 -35.01 4.14
C SER A 469 27.45 -35.63 2.96
N SER A 470 26.84 -35.71 1.77
CA SER A 470 27.42 -36.23 0.52
C SER A 470 28.20 -35.20 -0.31
N GLY A 471 28.12 -33.90 0.01
CA GLY A 471 28.84 -32.83 -0.70
C GLY A 471 28.29 -32.47 -2.10
N GLN A 472 27.17 -33.04 -2.51
CA GLN A 472 26.43 -32.69 -3.73
C GLN A 472 25.04 -32.16 -3.35
N PRO A 473 24.48 -31.19 -4.09
CA PRO A 473 23.13 -30.72 -3.86
C PRO A 473 22.12 -31.86 -4.14
N VAL A 474 21.23 -32.13 -3.19
CA VAL A 474 20.16 -33.12 -3.32
C VAL A 474 18.84 -32.38 -3.50
N GLU A 475 18.04 -32.82 -4.47
CA GLU A 475 16.69 -32.31 -4.66
C GLU A 475 15.73 -33.29 -3.97
N ARG A 476 15.00 -32.81 -2.95
CA ARG A 476 14.00 -33.58 -2.22
C ARG A 476 12.60 -33.20 -2.67
N GLU A 477 11.77 -34.21 -2.91
CA GLU A 477 10.35 -34.05 -3.18
C GLU A 477 9.49 -34.30 -1.94
N TYR A 478 8.75 -33.27 -1.51
CA TYR A 478 7.74 -33.37 -0.46
C TYR A 478 6.35 -33.42 -1.09
N GLN A 479 5.63 -34.53 -0.92
CA GLN A 479 4.25 -34.67 -1.40
C GLN A 479 3.28 -33.94 -0.45
N ILE A 480 2.57 -32.92 -0.94
CA ILE A 480 1.54 -32.22 -0.18
C ILE A 480 0.29 -33.11 -0.09
N LEU A 481 -0.07 -33.50 1.12
CA LEU A 481 -1.32 -34.23 1.40
C LEU A 481 -2.47 -33.29 1.72
N ASN A 482 -2.19 -32.19 2.43
CA ASN A 482 -3.19 -31.17 2.71
C ASN A 482 -2.51 -29.82 3.03
N LEU A 483 -3.13 -28.73 2.60
CA LEU A 483 -2.71 -27.37 2.93
C LEU A 483 -3.83 -26.69 3.69
N LEU A 484 -3.53 -26.24 4.91
CA LEU A 484 -4.42 -25.43 5.73
C LEU A 484 -3.89 -24.00 5.71
N GLU A 485 -4.51 -23.16 4.88
CA GLU A 485 -4.11 -21.77 4.67
C GLU A 485 -4.17 -20.91 5.93
N PHE A 486 -3.45 -19.79 5.87
CA PHE A 486 -3.53 -18.74 6.88
C PHE A 486 -4.88 -18.02 6.78
N THR A 487 -5.49 -17.74 7.92
CA THR A 487 -6.64 -16.83 7.99
C THR A 487 -6.53 -15.96 9.24
N SER A 488 -7.05 -14.73 9.22
CA SER A 488 -7.00 -13.81 10.36
C SER A 488 -7.69 -14.36 11.61
N LYS A 489 -8.68 -15.25 11.44
CA LYS A 489 -9.34 -15.97 12.54
C LYS A 489 -8.44 -17.07 13.13
N ARG A 490 -7.67 -17.75 12.30
CA ARG A 490 -6.83 -18.89 12.69
C ARG A 490 -5.46 -18.47 13.19
N LYS A 491 -4.90 -17.37 12.64
CA LYS A 491 -3.57 -16.80 12.93
C LYS A 491 -2.41 -17.82 12.85
N ARG A 492 -2.57 -18.85 12.01
CA ARG A 492 -1.56 -19.87 11.69
C ARG A 492 -1.86 -20.51 10.34
N MET A 493 -0.83 -21.00 9.67
CA MET A 493 -0.84 -21.86 8.50
C MET A 493 -0.31 -23.25 8.89
N SER A 494 -0.78 -24.31 8.23
CA SER A 494 -0.16 -25.62 8.38
C SER A 494 -0.16 -26.38 7.06
N VAL A 495 0.83 -27.23 6.85
CA VAL A 495 0.90 -28.13 5.71
C VAL A 495 1.14 -29.56 6.22
N ILE A 496 0.43 -30.51 5.65
CA ILE A 496 0.64 -31.93 5.86
C ILE A 496 1.38 -32.44 4.64
N VAL A 497 2.61 -32.91 4.85
CA VAL A 497 3.48 -33.41 3.78
C VAL A 497 3.90 -34.85 4.05
N ARG A 498 4.21 -35.57 2.97
CA ARG A 498 4.89 -36.85 2.99
C ARG A 498 6.27 -36.69 2.35
N ASP A 499 7.30 -37.09 3.08
CA ASP A 499 8.70 -37.09 2.60
C ASP A 499 8.99 -38.33 1.74
N GLU A 500 10.16 -38.37 1.09
CA GLU A 500 10.62 -39.47 0.23
C GLU A 500 10.72 -40.81 0.97
N ASP A 501 11.04 -40.77 2.27
CA ASP A 501 11.06 -41.93 3.16
C ASP A 501 9.65 -42.43 3.54
N GLY A 502 8.60 -41.80 3.01
CA GLY A 502 7.20 -42.13 3.27
C GLY A 502 6.67 -41.62 4.61
N GLN A 503 7.46 -40.85 5.35
CA GLN A 503 7.08 -40.28 6.64
C GLN A 503 6.11 -39.10 6.46
N ILE A 504 5.12 -38.99 7.35
CA ILE A 504 4.09 -37.94 7.27
C ILE A 504 4.30 -36.92 8.39
N PHE A 505 4.52 -35.67 7.97
CA PHE A 505 4.79 -34.54 8.82
C PHE A 505 3.66 -33.52 8.77
N LEU A 506 3.24 -33.01 9.92
CA LEU A 506 2.42 -31.80 10.04
C LEU A 506 3.35 -30.64 10.43
N LEU A 507 3.61 -29.76 9.47
CA LEU A 507 4.38 -28.53 9.68
C LEU A 507 3.39 -27.39 9.93
N CYS A 508 3.63 -26.56 10.94
CA CYS A 508 2.75 -25.47 11.30
C CYS A 508 3.55 -24.20 11.57
N LYS A 509 3.08 -23.04 11.11
CA LYS A 509 3.63 -21.73 11.43
C LYS A 509 2.52 -20.75 11.85
N GLY A 510 2.75 -19.88 12.82
CA GLY A 510 1.75 -18.89 13.24
C GLY A 510 2.15 -18.05 14.44
N ALA A 511 1.18 -17.32 14.99
CA ALA A 511 1.39 -16.47 16.16
C ALA A 511 1.73 -17.31 17.40
N ASP A 512 2.66 -16.81 18.21
CA ASP A 512 3.16 -17.40 19.47
C ASP A 512 2.04 -17.92 20.39
N SER A 513 1.08 -17.07 20.75
CA SER A 513 -0.08 -17.39 21.60
C SER A 513 -0.92 -18.56 21.06
N ILE A 514 -1.01 -18.70 19.74
CA ILE A 514 -1.84 -19.73 19.09
C ILE A 514 -1.11 -21.06 19.00
N ILE A 515 0.22 -21.02 18.84
CA ILE A 515 1.06 -22.21 18.75
C ILE A 515 1.31 -22.79 20.15
N PHE A 516 1.63 -21.96 21.15
CA PHE A 516 1.85 -22.39 22.54
C PHE A 516 0.64 -23.12 23.15
N ASP A 517 -0.57 -22.65 22.87
CA ASP A 517 -1.82 -23.30 23.31
C ASP A 517 -2.00 -24.72 22.75
N ARG A 518 -1.28 -25.06 21.66
CA ARG A 518 -1.41 -26.34 20.95
C ARG A 518 -0.22 -27.27 21.17
N LEU A 519 0.72 -26.88 22.03
CA LEU A 519 1.84 -27.73 22.40
C LEU A 519 1.41 -28.94 23.23
N ALA A 520 1.97 -30.09 22.91
CA ALA A 520 1.90 -31.31 23.69
C ALA A 520 2.41 -31.04 25.12
N LYS A 521 1.76 -31.63 26.14
CA LYS A 521 2.22 -31.49 27.53
C LYS A 521 3.68 -31.92 27.74
N ASN A 522 4.15 -32.89 26.95
CA ASN A 522 5.50 -33.43 27.03
C ASN A 522 6.48 -32.78 26.03
N GLY A 523 6.01 -31.89 25.15
CA GLY A 523 6.79 -31.23 24.09
C GLY A 523 7.19 -29.78 24.41
N ARG A 524 7.15 -29.39 25.69
CA ARG A 524 7.34 -28.00 26.15
C ARG A 524 8.77 -27.69 26.61
N ILE A 525 9.73 -28.53 26.23
CA ILE A 525 11.13 -28.45 26.70
C ILE A 525 11.75 -27.07 26.42
N TYR A 526 11.47 -26.49 25.25
CA TYR A 526 12.02 -25.21 24.83
C TYR A 526 11.08 -24.01 25.08
N GLU A 527 9.85 -24.23 25.54
CA GLU A 527 8.80 -23.21 25.64
C GLU A 527 9.25 -21.98 26.44
N GLU A 528 9.86 -22.18 27.61
CA GLU A 528 10.28 -21.08 28.48
C GLU A 528 11.40 -20.24 27.86
N ALA A 529 12.42 -20.90 27.28
CA ALA A 529 13.53 -20.22 26.62
C ALA A 529 13.04 -19.44 25.39
N THR A 530 12.22 -20.08 24.55
CA THR A 530 11.61 -19.46 23.38
C THR A 530 10.72 -18.27 23.74
N THR A 531 9.93 -18.37 24.82
CA THR A 531 9.10 -17.26 25.31
C THR A 531 9.96 -16.07 25.74
N ARG A 532 11.06 -16.33 26.45
CA ARG A 532 12.00 -15.27 26.84
C ARG A 532 12.61 -14.58 25.63
N HIS A 533 13.07 -15.34 24.63
CA HIS A 533 13.64 -14.78 23.41
C HIS A 533 12.62 -13.96 22.63
N LEU A 534 11.37 -14.43 22.51
CA LEU A 534 10.31 -13.68 21.85
C LEU A 534 10.01 -12.35 22.55
N ASN A 535 9.99 -12.35 23.89
CA ASN A 535 9.83 -11.12 24.65
C ASN A 535 11.03 -10.18 24.43
N GLU A 536 12.26 -10.70 24.44
CA GLU A 536 13.46 -9.91 24.15
C GLU A 536 13.44 -9.30 22.74
N TYR A 537 13.01 -10.06 21.74
CA TYR A 537 12.83 -9.56 20.38
C TYR A 537 11.79 -8.44 20.35
N SER A 538 10.60 -8.67 20.92
CA SER A 538 9.53 -7.65 20.99
C SER A 538 9.94 -6.37 21.75
N LEU A 539 10.80 -6.50 22.78
CA LEU A 539 11.33 -5.37 23.54
C LEU A 539 12.39 -4.61 22.76
N GLN A 540 13.23 -5.29 22.00
CA GLN A 540 14.19 -4.64 21.10
C GLN A 540 13.47 -3.84 20.02
N ASP A 541 12.32 -4.32 19.55
CA ASP A 541 11.49 -3.58 18.61
C ASP A 541 10.91 -2.31 19.25
N LEU A 542 10.45 -2.42 20.50
CA LEU A 542 9.88 -1.30 21.26
C LEU A 542 10.93 -0.26 21.70
N LEU A 543 12.15 -0.71 22.03
CA LEU A 543 13.31 0.15 22.26
C LEU A 543 13.78 0.83 20.97
N GLY A 544 13.62 0.15 19.83
CA GLY A 544 13.82 0.75 18.53
C GLY A 544 12.83 1.89 18.25
N VAL A 545 11.55 1.66 18.54
CA VAL A 545 10.52 2.71 18.47
C VAL A 545 10.88 3.93 19.33
N ALA A 546 11.56 3.73 20.47
CA ALA A 546 12.01 4.84 21.32
C ALA A 546 13.23 5.62 20.79
N SER A 547 14.01 5.07 19.84
CA SER A 547 15.25 5.66 19.32
C SER A 547 15.12 6.38 17.97
N ASN A 548 13.95 6.96 17.67
CA ASN A 548 13.62 7.63 16.40
C ASN A 548 13.67 6.73 15.14
N ALA A 549 13.74 5.41 15.30
CA ALA A 549 13.68 4.44 14.21
C ALA A 549 12.67 3.33 14.57
N SER A 550 11.45 3.45 14.07
CA SER A 550 10.41 2.45 14.32
C SER A 550 10.77 1.12 13.71
N VAL A 551 10.47 0.03 14.39
CA VAL A 551 10.59 -1.31 13.83
C VAL A 551 9.25 -1.97 13.98
N ASP A 552 8.63 -2.35 12.87
CA ASP A 552 7.46 -3.23 12.90
C ASP A 552 7.95 -4.67 12.80
N SER A 553 7.79 -5.42 13.88
CA SER A 553 8.20 -6.81 13.97
C SER A 553 6.97 -7.71 14.03
N SER A 554 6.95 -8.71 13.16
CA SER A 554 6.12 -9.88 13.36
C SER A 554 7.00 -10.94 14.03
N SER A 555 6.45 -11.71 14.96
CA SER A 555 7.10 -12.92 15.46
C SER A 555 6.28 -14.12 15.02
N VAL A 556 6.94 -15.12 14.46
CA VAL A 556 6.30 -16.32 13.93
C VAL A 556 6.95 -17.52 14.58
N GLN A 557 6.11 -18.33 15.22
CA GLN A 557 6.51 -19.62 15.72
C GLN A 557 6.21 -20.72 14.73
N PHE A 558 7.08 -21.71 14.74
CA PHE A 558 6.98 -22.94 13.98
C PHE A 558 6.76 -24.11 14.94
N GLY A 559 5.97 -25.09 14.52
CA GLY A 559 5.77 -26.31 15.27
C GLY A 559 5.64 -27.52 14.35
N LEU A 560 6.14 -28.67 14.80
CA LEU A 560 6.07 -29.95 14.10
C LEU A 560 5.25 -30.99 14.89
N THR A 561 4.54 -31.86 14.17
CA THR A 561 4.14 -33.19 14.66
C THR A 561 4.35 -34.27 13.62
N SER A 562 5.00 -35.39 14.00
CA SER A 562 4.98 -36.62 13.18
C SER A 562 3.64 -37.34 13.38
N LEU A 563 2.88 -37.54 12.30
CA LEU A 563 1.54 -38.16 12.34
C LEU A 563 1.57 -39.68 12.13
N GLN A 564 2.74 -40.27 11.93
CA GLN A 564 2.87 -41.68 11.55
C GLN A 564 2.34 -42.66 12.61
N ASN A 565 2.41 -42.28 13.89
CA ASN A 565 1.83 -43.05 15.00
C ASN A 565 0.31 -42.87 15.18
N LEU A 566 -0.28 -41.79 14.63
CA LEU A 566 -1.72 -41.53 14.69
C LEU A 566 -2.48 -42.24 13.56
N LEU A 567 -1.86 -42.35 12.38
CA LEU A 567 -2.46 -42.95 11.18
C LEU A 567 -2.52 -44.49 11.21
N THR A 568 -1.74 -45.15 12.07
CA THR A 568 -1.84 -46.60 12.31
C THR A 568 -3.06 -46.98 13.16
N SER A 569 -3.73 -46.02 13.80
CA SER A 569 -5.03 -46.21 14.45
C SER A 569 -6.15 -45.93 13.44
N SER A 570 -6.85 -46.99 13.04
CA SER A 570 -7.77 -47.07 11.88
C SER A 570 -9.09 -46.27 11.97
N LEU A 571 -9.18 -45.22 12.81
CA LEU A 571 -10.46 -44.53 13.09
C LEU A 571 -10.52 -43.02 12.85
N ASN A 572 -9.44 -42.32 12.45
CA ASN A 572 -9.42 -40.84 12.51
C ASN A 572 -9.05 -40.07 11.22
N LEU A 573 -8.95 -40.70 10.05
CA LEU A 573 -8.71 -39.94 8.81
C LEU A 573 -9.86 -38.96 8.52
N ALA A 574 -11.13 -39.42 8.61
CA ALA A 574 -12.29 -38.56 8.39
C ALA A 574 -12.45 -37.45 9.45
N SER A 575 -11.96 -37.67 10.68
CA SER A 575 -11.95 -36.61 11.69
C SER A 575 -10.94 -35.54 11.33
N ILE A 576 -9.69 -35.87 10.98
CA ILE A 576 -8.61 -34.88 10.70
C ILE A 576 -9.00 -33.87 9.60
N PHE A 577 -9.81 -34.28 8.62
CA PHE A 577 -10.25 -33.44 7.50
C PHE A 577 -11.56 -32.65 7.75
N SER A 578 -12.24 -32.85 8.88
CA SER A 578 -13.45 -32.09 9.22
C SER A 578 -13.09 -30.74 9.86
N THR A 579 -13.79 -29.66 9.51
CA THR A 579 -13.60 -28.31 10.07
C THR A 579 -13.90 -28.19 11.58
N LYS A 580 -14.31 -29.29 12.24
CA LYS A 580 -14.52 -29.43 13.68
C LYS A 580 -13.61 -30.51 14.26
N VAL A 581 -12.35 -30.18 14.59
CA VAL A 581 -11.40 -31.14 15.22
C VAL A 581 -10.72 -30.55 16.44
N GLN A 582 -10.66 -31.38 17.48
CA GLN A 582 -9.88 -31.16 18.70
C GLN A 582 -8.39 -30.94 18.36
N PRO A 583 -7.68 -30.04 19.05
CA PRO A 583 -6.30 -29.68 18.72
C PRO A 583 -5.38 -30.93 18.79
N LEU A 584 -4.71 -31.24 17.67
CA LEU A 584 -3.58 -32.17 17.67
C LEU A 584 -2.40 -31.53 18.42
N PRO A 585 -1.74 -32.27 19.33
CA PRO A 585 -0.65 -31.74 20.13
C PRO A 585 0.64 -31.64 19.31
N LEU A 586 1.28 -30.46 19.31
CA LEU A 586 2.60 -30.19 18.68
C LEU A 586 3.74 -30.62 19.61
N TYR A 587 4.74 -31.34 19.11
CA TYR A 587 5.78 -31.94 19.97
C TYR A 587 7.07 -31.12 20.02
N GLU A 588 7.37 -30.36 18.97
CA GLU A 588 8.57 -29.53 18.88
C GLU A 588 8.20 -28.13 18.40
N CYS A 589 8.84 -27.12 18.98
CA CYS A 589 8.59 -25.72 18.68
C CYS A 589 9.89 -24.95 18.46
N PHE A 590 9.86 -24.09 17.45
CA PHE A 590 10.92 -23.16 17.07
C PHE A 590 10.30 -21.77 16.90
N SER A 591 11.09 -20.71 17.05
CA SER A 591 10.58 -19.36 16.84
C SER A 591 11.50 -18.53 15.97
N VAL A 592 10.92 -17.58 15.27
CA VAL A 592 11.63 -16.58 14.48
C VAL A 592 11.02 -15.22 14.76
N SER A 593 11.87 -14.20 14.78
CA SER A 593 11.43 -12.82 14.85
C SER A 593 11.87 -12.07 13.61
N PHE A 594 10.95 -11.30 13.03
CA PHE A 594 11.20 -10.35 11.95
C PHE A 594 11.38 -8.96 12.54
N ALA A 595 12.04 -8.09 11.80
CA ALA A 595 12.01 -6.67 12.06
C ALA A 595 12.03 -5.95 10.70
N SER A 596 11.01 -5.11 10.46
CA SER A 596 10.92 -4.24 9.29
C SER A 596 11.52 -2.88 9.61
N LYS A 597 12.31 -2.31 8.70
CA LYS A 597 12.82 -0.94 8.85
C LYS A 597 11.66 0.05 8.75
N SER A 598 11.50 0.88 9.77
CA SER A 598 10.71 2.11 9.67
C SER A 598 11.43 3.29 10.36
N ASN A 599 11.24 4.49 9.84
CA ASN A 599 11.72 5.72 10.47
C ASN A 599 10.49 6.40 11.08
N ILE A 600 10.38 6.43 12.42
CA ILE A 600 9.43 7.30 13.12
C ILE A 600 10.27 8.22 14.00
N LEU A 601 10.35 9.48 13.60
CA LEU A 601 10.58 10.58 14.52
C LEU A 601 9.36 10.72 15.43
N GLN A 602 9.46 10.24 16.67
CA GLN A 602 8.61 10.74 17.75
C GLN A 602 9.45 11.75 18.54
N LEU A 603 9.54 12.97 18.01
CA LEU A 603 9.89 14.13 18.82
C LEU A 603 8.72 14.36 19.77
N TYR A 604 8.83 13.86 21.01
CA TYR A 604 8.13 14.49 22.12
C TYR A 604 8.70 15.90 22.24
N PHE A 605 7.86 16.91 22.04
CA PHE A 605 8.16 18.28 22.46
C PHE A 605 8.19 18.39 23.97
#